data_AF-J9EE86-F1
#
_entry.id   AF-J9EE86-F1
#
_cell.length_a   1.000
_cell.length_b   1.000
_cell.length_c   1.000
_cell.angle_alpha   90.00
_cell.angle_beta   90.00
_cell.angle_gamma   90.00
#
_symmetry.space_group_name_H-M   'P 1'
#
loop_
_entity.id
_entity.type
_entity.pdbx_description
1 polymer ?
#
loop_
_entity_poly.entity_id
_entity_poly.type
_entity_poly.pdbx_seq_one_letter_code
_entity_poly.pdbx_strand_id
1 'polypeptide(L)'
;MASMVISCVTKLPVSRVGIISITVRGKTATAQEELKKPQKTKFGPLKDEDRIFTNLYGRYDFRLKSAMKLGDWYKTKEVLLKGQDWIIKEMSASGMRGRGGAGFPTGIKWSFMKRPFDGRPKYLCINADEGEPGTCKDRE
;
A
#
# COMPACT_ATOMS: atom_id res chain seq x y z
N MET A 1 2.65 45.07 -9.06
CA MET A 1 2.19 45.12 -7.65
C MET A 1 3.27 44.46 -6.81
N ALA A 2 3.92 45.03 -5.81
CA ALA A 2 3.86 46.31 -5.09
C ALA A 2 5.31 46.66 -4.70
N SER A 3 5.77 47.87 -5.00
CA SER A 3 5.95 49.00 -4.07
C SER A 3 7.01 48.76 -2.97
N MET A 4 8.17 49.37 -3.21
CA MET A 4 9.35 49.48 -2.37
C MET A 4 9.19 50.73 -1.49
N VAL A 5 9.23 50.58 -0.17
CA VAL A 5 9.26 51.72 0.76
C VAL A 5 10.52 51.60 1.61
N ILE A 6 11.50 52.42 1.29
CA ILE A 6 12.68 52.70 2.10
C ILE A 6 12.29 53.82 3.05
N SER A 7 12.46 53.62 4.36
CA SER A 7 12.45 54.74 5.30
C SER A 7 13.41 54.53 6.47
N CYS A 8 14.13 55.63 6.72
CA CYS A 8 14.77 56.05 7.94
C CYS A 8 16.09 55.38 8.36
N VAL A 9 17.17 55.99 7.87
CA VAL A 9 18.51 55.95 8.47
C VAL A 9 18.53 56.92 9.65
N THR A 10 18.72 56.42 10.87
CA THR A 10 19.21 57.21 12.00
C THR A 10 20.59 56.70 12.40
N LYS A 11 21.61 57.52 12.11
CA LYS A 11 23.00 57.35 12.53
C LYS A 11 23.14 57.64 14.03
N LEU A 12 23.74 56.73 14.79
CA LEU A 12 24.43 56.97 16.08
C LEU A 12 25.55 55.91 16.27
N PRO A 13 26.56 56.16 17.15
CA PRO A 13 27.96 56.24 16.74
C PRO A 13 28.76 54.94 16.83
N VAL A 14 29.82 54.92 16.02
CA VAL A 14 30.89 53.92 16.01
C VAL A 14 31.73 54.06 17.28
N SER A 15 31.77 53.02 18.11
CA SER A 15 32.89 52.83 19.04
C SER A 15 33.10 51.35 19.41
N ARG A 16 34.32 50.89 19.09
CA ARG A 16 35.10 49.83 19.74
C ARG A 16 34.72 48.37 19.47
N VAL A 17 35.45 47.81 18.50
CA VAL A 17 36.25 46.57 18.54
C VAL A 17 35.71 45.44 19.43
N GLY A 18 35.22 44.40 18.76
CA GLY A 18 35.06 43.06 19.29
C GLY A 18 34.71 42.11 18.14
N ILE A 19 35.71 41.49 17.53
CA ILE A 19 35.48 40.40 16.57
C ILE A 19 35.01 39.20 17.40
N ILE A 20 33.69 39.06 17.55
CA ILE A 20 33.08 37.81 17.98
C ILE A 20 32.80 37.02 16.70
N SER A 21 33.66 36.05 16.42
CA SER A 21 33.38 35.00 15.44
C SER A 21 32.18 34.20 15.96
N ILE A 22 30.98 34.57 15.51
CA ILE A 22 29.78 33.74 15.69
C ILE A 22 29.90 32.62 14.65
N THR A 23 30.53 31.52 15.06
CA THR A 23 30.43 30.27 14.31
C THR A 23 29.01 29.76 14.47
N VAL A 24 28.14 30.06 13.50
CA VAL A 24 26.83 29.41 13.37
C VAL A 24 27.09 27.95 13.01
N ARG A 25 27.15 27.08 14.02
CA ARG A 25 27.06 25.63 13.81
C ARG A 25 25.62 25.29 13.43
N GLY A 26 25.29 25.49 12.16
CA GLY A 26 24.12 24.88 11.55
C GLY A 26 24.29 23.36 11.58
N LYS A 27 23.61 22.68 12.51
CA LYS A 27 23.35 21.25 12.37
C LYS A 27 22.21 21.08 11.37
N THR A 28 22.50 21.20 10.09
CA THR A 28 21.67 20.53 9.06
C THR A 28 22.05 19.06 9.11
N ALA A 29 21.37 18.29 9.96
CA ALA A 29 21.39 16.84 9.87
C ALA A 29 20.61 16.45 8.62
N THR A 30 21.28 16.42 7.47
CA THR A 30 20.84 15.60 6.35
C THR A 30 20.97 14.15 6.79
N ALA A 31 19.88 13.59 7.31
CA ALA A 31 19.74 12.15 7.47
C ALA A 31 19.68 11.54 6.07
N GLN A 32 20.85 11.14 5.56
CA GLN A 32 20.92 10.24 4.42
C GLN A 32 20.47 8.87 4.92
N GLU A 33 19.28 8.46 4.52
CA GLU A 33 18.81 7.10 4.74
C GLU A 33 19.72 6.16 3.93
N GLU A 34 20.61 5.44 4.60
CA GLU A 34 21.50 4.47 3.97
C GLU A 34 20.67 3.37 3.29
N LEU A 35 20.80 3.26 1.97
CA LEU A 35 20.26 2.18 1.17
C LEU A 35 20.84 0.84 1.66
N LYS A 36 20.08 0.14 2.51
CA LYS A 36 20.39 -1.24 2.92
C LYS A 36 20.48 -2.11 1.67
N LYS A 37 21.67 -2.67 1.43
CA LYS A 37 21.90 -3.64 0.35
C LYS A 37 20.87 -4.77 0.45
N PRO A 38 20.28 -5.23 -0.67
CA PRO A 38 19.27 -6.28 -0.65
C PRO A 38 19.88 -7.53 -0.06
N GLN A 39 19.40 -7.92 1.13
CA GLN A 39 19.85 -9.15 1.77
C GLN A 39 19.35 -10.33 0.94
N LYS A 40 20.21 -11.35 0.76
CA LYS A 40 19.80 -12.60 0.11
C LYS A 40 18.76 -13.28 0.98
N THR A 41 17.49 -13.21 0.60
CA THR A 41 16.40 -13.86 1.30
C THR A 41 16.26 -15.32 0.83
N LYS A 42 16.10 -16.26 1.77
CA LYS A 42 15.65 -17.62 1.46
C LYS A 42 14.13 -17.62 1.41
N PHE A 43 13.55 -18.18 0.36
CA PHE A 43 12.11 -18.34 0.20
C PHE A 43 11.69 -19.78 0.50
N GLY A 44 10.40 -20.00 0.80
CA GLY A 44 9.85 -21.34 0.98
C GLY A 44 9.16 -21.59 2.32
N PRO A 45 9.81 -21.37 3.48
CA PRO A 45 9.16 -21.63 4.76
C PRO A 45 8.04 -20.59 4.99
N LEU A 46 6.80 -21.09 5.12
CA LEU A 46 5.62 -20.31 5.47
C LEU A 46 5.07 -20.87 6.77
N LYS A 47 4.86 -20.01 7.78
CA LYS A 47 4.26 -20.46 9.03
C LYS A 47 2.78 -20.73 8.84
N ASP A 48 2.19 -21.55 9.70
CA ASP A 48 0.75 -21.84 9.65
C ASP A 48 -0.11 -20.58 9.86
N GLU A 49 0.35 -19.65 10.70
CA GLU A 49 -0.30 -18.35 10.93
C GLU A 49 -0.31 -17.42 9.70
N ASP A 50 0.62 -17.61 8.77
CA ASP A 50 0.73 -16.80 7.55
C ASP A 50 -0.11 -17.38 6.39
N ARG A 51 -0.77 -18.54 6.59
CA ARG A 51 -1.63 -19.16 5.58
C ARG A 51 -2.96 -18.41 5.49
N ILE A 52 -3.27 -17.92 4.30
CA ILE A 52 -4.54 -17.24 4.04
C ILE A 52 -5.71 -18.24 4.01
N PHE A 53 -5.52 -19.42 3.43
CA PHE A 53 -6.55 -20.48 3.36
C PHE A 53 -6.37 -21.47 4.51
N THR A 54 -7.05 -21.19 5.62
CA THR A 54 -6.88 -21.93 6.89
C THR A 54 -7.67 -23.24 6.97
N ASN A 55 -8.85 -23.31 6.33
CA ASN A 55 -9.70 -24.50 6.30
C ASN A 55 -9.58 -25.32 5.00
N LEU A 56 -8.43 -25.27 4.34
CA LEU A 56 -8.20 -25.90 3.03
C LEU A 56 -8.52 -27.42 3.02
N TYR A 57 -8.28 -28.11 4.12
CA TYR A 57 -8.51 -29.56 4.24
C TYR A 57 -9.85 -29.93 4.89
N GLY A 58 -10.77 -28.97 5.05
CA GLY A 58 -12.08 -29.23 5.67
C GLY A 58 -12.02 -29.75 7.11
N ARG A 59 -10.97 -29.37 7.87
CA ARG A 59 -10.81 -29.77 9.28
C ARG A 59 -11.84 -29.10 10.20
N TYR A 60 -12.31 -27.93 9.80
CA TYR A 60 -13.37 -27.19 10.46
C TYR A 60 -14.64 -27.21 9.59
N ASP A 61 -15.79 -26.94 10.20
CA ASP A 61 -17.06 -26.80 9.47
C ASP A 61 -16.94 -25.69 8.39
N PHE A 62 -17.54 -25.90 7.22
CA PHE A 62 -17.46 -24.94 6.09
C PHE A 62 -18.57 -23.87 6.13
N ARG A 63 -19.49 -23.97 7.10
CA ARG A 63 -20.62 -23.06 7.24
C ARG A 63 -20.19 -21.72 7.87
N LEU A 64 -21.07 -20.73 7.72
CA LEU A 64 -20.87 -19.35 8.15
C LEU A 64 -20.36 -19.21 9.60
N LYS A 65 -20.91 -19.98 10.54
CA LYS A 65 -20.52 -19.90 11.96
C LYS A 65 -19.04 -20.23 12.20
N SER A 66 -18.49 -21.15 11.39
CA SER A 66 -17.10 -21.56 11.47
C SER A 66 -16.20 -20.57 10.73
N ALA A 67 -16.60 -20.14 9.52
CA ALA A 67 -15.92 -19.09 8.75
C ALA A 67 -15.71 -17.81 9.58
N MET A 68 -16.75 -17.35 10.30
CA MET A 68 -16.63 -16.18 11.19
C MET A 68 -15.62 -16.38 12.33
N LYS A 69 -15.41 -17.60 12.82
CA LYS A 69 -14.40 -17.90 13.85
C LYS A 69 -12.98 -17.89 13.29
N LEU A 70 -12.82 -18.26 12.02
CA LEU A 70 -11.53 -18.24 11.31
C LEU A 70 -11.11 -16.83 10.88
N GLY A 71 -11.98 -15.84 11.06
CA GLY A 71 -11.72 -14.44 10.72
C GLY A 71 -12.30 -14.02 9.36
N ASP A 72 -13.03 -14.90 8.67
CA ASP A 72 -13.76 -14.51 7.46
C ASP A 72 -14.85 -13.50 7.82
N TRP A 73 -15.18 -12.64 6.86
CA TRP A 73 -16.12 -11.52 7.03
C TRP A 73 -15.70 -10.45 8.05
N TYR A 74 -14.51 -10.54 8.65
CA TYR A 74 -14.02 -9.57 9.61
C TYR A 74 -13.88 -8.17 8.99
N LYS A 75 -14.56 -7.19 9.61
CA LYS A 75 -14.52 -5.77 9.24
C LYS A 75 -14.75 -5.46 7.75
N THR A 76 -15.44 -6.35 7.03
CA THR A 76 -15.76 -6.17 5.60
C THR A 76 -16.53 -4.88 5.34
N LYS A 77 -17.43 -4.49 6.25
CA LYS A 77 -18.13 -3.20 6.20
C LYS A 77 -17.16 -2.00 6.19
N GLU A 78 -16.13 -2.02 7.02
CA GLU A 78 -15.12 -0.95 7.06
C GLU A 78 -14.32 -0.90 5.75
N VAL A 79 -13.98 -2.06 5.19
CA VAL A 79 -13.30 -2.16 3.88
C VAL A 79 -14.15 -1.55 2.77
N LEU A 80 -15.46 -1.82 2.75
CA LEU A 80 -16.38 -1.23 1.77
C LEU A 80 -16.46 0.29 1.90
N LEU A 81 -16.48 0.82 3.12
CA LEU A 81 -16.55 2.27 3.37
C LEU A 81 -15.29 3.03 2.96
N LYS A 82 -14.12 2.37 2.91
CA LYS A 82 -12.88 2.99 2.40
C LYS A 82 -12.93 3.31 0.90
N GLY A 83 -13.86 2.72 0.17
CA GLY A 83 -14.10 2.98 -1.24
C GLY A 83 -13.16 2.24 -2.19
N GLN A 84 -13.57 2.21 -3.47
CA GLN A 84 -12.91 1.43 -4.52
C GLN A 84 -11.45 1.88 -4.78
N ASP A 85 -11.18 3.18 -4.70
CA ASP A 85 -9.85 3.73 -4.98
C ASP A 85 -8.79 3.24 -4.00
N TRP A 86 -9.16 3.20 -2.72
CA TRP A 86 -8.29 2.70 -1.66
C TRP A 86 -8.01 1.20 -1.86
N ILE A 87 -9.04 0.40 -2.16
CA ILE A 87 -8.89 -1.05 -2.38
C ILE A 87 -7.94 -1.33 -3.56
N ILE A 88 -8.11 -0.64 -4.69
CA ILE A 88 -7.25 -0.84 -5.87
C ILE A 88 -5.80 -0.43 -5.59
N LYS A 89 -5.60 0.63 -4.82
CA LYS A 89 -4.26 1.07 -4.40
C LYS A 89 -3.59 0.02 -3.51
N GLU A 90 -4.31 -0.52 -2.53
CA GLU A 90 -3.80 -1.55 -1.62
C GLU A 90 -3.45 -2.84 -2.39
N MET A 91 -4.30 -3.26 -3.33
CA MET A 91 -4.06 -4.43 -4.18
C MET A 91 -2.90 -4.25 -5.16
N SER A 92 -2.62 -3.01 -5.57
CA SER A 92 -1.44 -2.71 -6.38
C SER A 92 -0.17 -2.70 -5.53
N ALA A 93 -0.25 -2.17 -4.31
CA ALA A 93 0.87 -2.11 -3.37
C ALA A 93 1.27 -3.49 -2.84
N SER A 94 0.31 -4.43 -2.70
CA SER A 94 0.58 -5.82 -2.28
C SER A 94 1.36 -6.64 -3.30
N GLY A 95 1.50 -6.14 -4.54
CA GLY A 95 2.21 -6.85 -5.61
C GLY A 95 1.49 -8.13 -6.06
N MET A 96 0.19 -8.26 -5.77
CA MET A 96 -0.57 -9.46 -6.14
C MET A 96 -0.66 -9.63 -7.66
N ARG A 97 -0.30 -10.82 -8.12
CA ARG A 97 -0.45 -11.27 -9.51
C ARG A 97 -1.62 -12.26 -9.60
N GLY A 98 -2.26 -12.31 -10.77
CA GLY A 98 -3.35 -13.24 -11.03
C GLY A 98 -2.94 -14.69 -10.75
N ARG A 99 -3.84 -15.46 -10.15
CA ARG A 99 -3.63 -16.87 -9.77
C ARG A 99 -3.99 -17.88 -10.88
N GLY A 100 -4.40 -17.40 -12.05
CA GLY A 100 -4.48 -18.18 -13.28
C GLY A 100 -3.16 -18.11 -14.07
N GLY A 101 -3.08 -18.80 -15.20
CA GLY A 101 -1.84 -18.94 -15.97
C GLY A 101 -1.21 -17.63 -16.48
N ALA A 102 -2.00 -16.58 -16.71
CA ALA A 102 -1.50 -15.32 -17.27
C ALA A 102 -0.65 -14.48 -16.29
N GLY A 103 -0.79 -14.66 -14.97
CA GLY A 103 0.01 -13.94 -13.97
C GLY A 103 -0.05 -12.41 -14.06
N PHE A 104 -1.12 -11.84 -14.61
CA PHE A 104 -1.28 -10.40 -14.80
C PHE A 104 -1.45 -9.66 -13.45
N PRO A 105 -0.86 -8.47 -13.24
CA PRO A 105 -1.00 -7.74 -11.97
C PRO A 105 -2.47 -7.40 -11.65
N THR A 106 -2.95 -7.88 -10.49
CA THR A 106 -4.38 -7.82 -10.14
C THR A 106 -4.87 -6.38 -9.96
N GLY A 107 -4.10 -5.54 -9.25
CA GLY A 107 -4.45 -4.13 -9.02
C GLY A 107 -4.59 -3.32 -10.32
N ILE A 108 -3.71 -3.56 -11.30
CA ILE A 108 -3.78 -2.92 -12.63
C ILE A 108 -5.00 -3.42 -13.39
N LYS A 109 -5.30 -4.72 -13.36
CA LYS A 109 -6.50 -5.28 -14.02
C LYS A 109 -7.78 -4.62 -13.52
N TRP A 110 -7.87 -4.39 -12.21
CA TRP A 110 -9.04 -3.79 -11.58
C TRP A 110 -9.17 -2.30 -11.87
N SER A 111 -8.06 -1.59 -12.09
CA SER A 111 -8.08 -0.15 -12.38
C SER A 111 -8.77 0.17 -13.72
N PHE A 112 -8.75 -0.75 -14.69
CA PHE A 112 -9.45 -0.58 -15.98
C PHE A 112 -10.97 -0.41 -15.86
N MET A 113 -11.55 -0.83 -14.73
CA MET A 113 -12.99 -0.70 -14.46
C MET A 113 -13.39 0.66 -13.87
N LYS A 114 -12.43 1.52 -13.49
CA LYS A 114 -12.69 2.87 -12.93
C LYS A 114 -13.27 3.88 -13.92
N ARG A 115 -13.57 3.48 -15.16
CA ARG A 115 -14.18 4.37 -16.15
C ARG A 115 -15.52 4.93 -15.66
N PRO A 116 -15.89 6.15 -16.07
CA PRO A 116 -17.20 6.74 -15.76
C PRO A 116 -18.33 5.78 -16.09
N PHE A 117 -19.42 5.85 -15.33
CA PHE A 117 -20.59 5.04 -15.60
C PHE A 117 -21.21 5.46 -16.94
N ASP A 118 -21.24 4.54 -17.89
CA ASP A 118 -21.72 4.72 -19.27
C ASP A 118 -23.21 4.32 -19.40
N GLY A 119 -23.92 4.17 -18.28
CA GLY A 119 -25.30 3.69 -18.25
C GLY A 119 -25.42 2.17 -18.19
N ARG A 120 -24.33 1.42 -18.34
CA ARG A 120 -24.37 -0.05 -18.35
C ARG A 120 -23.96 -0.64 -17.00
N PRO A 121 -24.67 -1.66 -16.50
CA PRO A 121 -24.25 -2.36 -15.30
C PRO A 121 -22.86 -2.98 -15.51
N LYS A 122 -21.98 -2.80 -14.53
CA LYS A 122 -20.65 -3.42 -14.50
C LYS A 122 -20.75 -4.76 -13.78
N TYR A 123 -20.17 -5.80 -14.37
CA TYR A 123 -20.22 -7.16 -13.83
C TYR A 123 -18.84 -7.62 -13.35
N LEU A 124 -18.85 -8.54 -12.39
CA LEU A 124 -17.69 -9.29 -11.93
C LEU A 124 -17.95 -10.77 -12.21
N CYS A 125 -17.17 -11.35 -13.11
CA CYS A 125 -17.15 -12.80 -13.32
C CYS A 125 -15.99 -13.38 -12.51
N ILE A 126 -16.30 -14.32 -11.62
CA ILE A 126 -15.31 -15.09 -10.88
C ILE A 126 -15.12 -16.40 -11.64
N ASN A 127 -13.90 -16.64 -12.12
CA ASN A 127 -13.60 -17.90 -12.78
C ASN A 127 -13.42 -19.00 -11.73
N ALA A 128 -14.28 -20.02 -11.79
CA ALA A 128 -14.22 -21.22 -10.95
C ALA A 128 -14.08 -22.49 -11.81
N ASP A 129 -13.84 -22.33 -13.12
CA ASP A 129 -13.49 -23.45 -13.99
C ASP A 129 -12.03 -23.83 -13.76
N GLU A 130 -11.79 -25.12 -13.51
CA GLU A 130 -10.49 -25.72 -13.24
C GLU A 130 -10.34 -26.99 -14.08
N GLY A 131 -10.36 -26.80 -15.39
CA GLY A 131 -10.19 -27.87 -16.38
C GLY A 131 -8.73 -28.14 -16.75
N GLU A 132 -7.79 -27.31 -16.29
CA GLU A 132 -6.38 -27.47 -16.62
C GLU A 132 -5.78 -28.73 -15.95
N PRO A 133 -5.15 -29.63 -16.71
CA PRO A 133 -4.64 -30.88 -16.17
C PRO A 133 -3.59 -30.63 -15.07
N GLY A 134 -3.81 -31.22 -13.89
CA GLY A 134 -2.94 -31.07 -12.73
C GLY A 134 -3.25 -29.87 -11.83
N THR A 135 -4.35 -29.14 -12.08
CA THR A 135 -4.80 -28.04 -11.22
C THR A 135 -5.94 -28.52 -10.31
N CYS A 136 -5.81 -28.33 -9.00
CA CYS A 136 -6.85 -28.66 -8.01
C CYS A 136 -6.98 -27.61 -6.90
N LYS A 137 -6.42 -26.42 -7.10
CA LYS A 137 -6.37 -25.32 -6.13
C LYS A 137 -7.70 -24.58 -6.01
N ASP A 138 -8.55 -24.64 -7.04
CA ASP A 138 -9.86 -23.95 -7.05
C ASP A 138 -10.99 -24.90 -6.60
N ARG A 139 -10.74 -26.22 -6.53
CA ARG A 139 -11.65 -27.27 -6.03
C ARG A 139 -11.76 -27.36 -4.49
N GLU A 140 -10.70 -27.00 -3.76
CA GLU A 140 -10.60 -27.11 -2.29
C GLU A 140 -11.41 -26.04 -1.55
#